data_AF-A0A1Q7R6A0-F1
#
_entry.id   AF-A0A1Q7R6A0-F1
#
_cell.length_a   1.000
_cell.length_b   1.000
_cell.length_c   1.000
_cell.angle_alpha   90.00
_cell.angle_beta   90.00
_cell.angle_gamma   90.00
#
_symmetry.space_group_name_H-M   'P 1'
#
loop_
_entity.id
_entity.type
_entity.pdbx_description
1 polymer ?
#
loop_
_entity_poly.entity_id
_entity_poly.type
_entity_poly.pdbx_seq_one_letter_code
_entity_poly.pdbx_strand_id
1 'polypeptide(L)'
;MSGLATFQAAAGMPTTVVLPLYRQVRATAPSLERAGPPFTVTFGDRSETAWLYREQVGAAQGPQVFFIEHPDFFDRAGIYGDDSGDYPDNALRFAFFCAAALTVLPQIAPEARVLHAHDWHTGLAPVYLRTVFAGEPLHRRLGSVLSVHNAGFQGHFPSETVAALGLPADLYNPRVFEWYGRMNILKGGLTFADLAVTVSPTHARELLTPEGGFGLQEKFIELGDRVVGILNGIDALAWNPGTDPHITANYSIDDLAGKRRCKAALQQAYGLSQGAHAPLFGMSARLVSQKGLDIVLGADLLGTSDAQFIFLGSGEHRYHAALTELAAANPERVAVEFAFTDHLEHGLLAGADLLLMPSLYEPCGLTQMRAQRYGTIPVARRVGGLLD
;
A
#
# COMPACT_ATOMS: atom_id res chain seq x y z
N MET A 1 12.84 -7.02 3.72
CA MET A 1 11.40 -6.74 3.89
C MET A 1 11.19 -6.04 5.24
N SER A 2 10.76 -4.78 5.25
CA SER A 2 10.32 -4.08 6.47
C SER A 2 8.79 -4.00 6.43
N GLY A 3 8.12 -4.26 7.54
CA GLY A 3 6.65 -4.26 7.59
C GLY A 3 6.08 -5.17 8.68
N LEU A 4 4.75 -5.25 8.74
CA LEU A 4 3.99 -5.97 9.77
C LEU A 4 4.54 -7.38 10.05
N ALA A 5 4.83 -8.16 9.00
CA ALA A 5 5.32 -9.52 9.13
C ALA A 5 6.67 -9.62 9.87
N THR A 6 7.55 -8.63 9.67
CA THR A 6 8.83 -8.55 10.37
C THR A 6 8.63 -8.31 11.87
N PHE A 7 7.72 -7.40 12.23
CA PHE A 7 7.40 -7.14 13.63
C PHE A 7 6.65 -8.29 14.30
N GLN A 8 5.77 -9.00 13.58
CA GLN A 8 5.13 -10.21 14.07
C GLN A 8 6.16 -11.32 14.36
N ALA A 9 7.08 -11.57 13.42
CA ALA A 9 8.17 -12.52 13.63
C ALA A 9 9.07 -12.13 14.80
N ALA A 10 9.44 -10.85 14.92
CA ALA A 10 10.22 -10.33 16.05
C ALA A 10 9.48 -10.45 17.40
N ALA A 11 8.15 -10.38 17.39
CA ALA A 11 7.30 -10.62 18.56
C ALA A 11 7.12 -12.13 18.89
N GLY A 12 7.80 -13.02 18.16
CA GLY A 12 7.75 -14.47 18.39
C GLY A 12 6.54 -15.16 17.73
N MET A 13 5.83 -14.49 16.83
CA MET A 13 4.73 -15.08 16.06
C MET A 13 5.29 -15.70 14.76
N PRO A 14 5.23 -17.03 14.57
CA PRO A 14 5.64 -17.65 13.31
C PRO A 14 4.85 -17.04 12.16
N THR A 15 5.55 -16.38 11.24
CA THR A 15 4.94 -15.59 10.18
C THR A 15 5.50 -16.02 8.84
N THR A 16 4.60 -16.29 7.89
CA THR A 16 4.94 -16.65 6.52
C THR A 16 4.29 -15.66 5.57
N VAL A 17 5.09 -15.08 4.68
CA VAL A 17 4.65 -14.16 3.63
C VAL A 17 4.76 -14.89 2.30
N VAL A 18 3.68 -14.86 1.51
CA VAL A 18 3.67 -15.39 0.16
C VAL A 18 3.42 -14.24 -0.80
N LEU A 19 4.23 -14.13 -1.85
CA LEU A 19 4.13 -13.07 -2.85
C LEU A 19 4.19 -13.67 -4.27
N PRO A 20 3.63 -13.01 -5.29
CA PRO A 20 3.95 -13.36 -6.67
C PRO A 20 5.43 -13.06 -6.97
N LEU A 21 6.10 -13.94 -7.72
CA LEU A 21 7.46 -13.70 -8.16
C LEU A 21 7.48 -12.79 -9.39
N TYR A 22 7.36 -11.49 -9.18
CA TYR A 22 7.41 -10.51 -10.27
C TYR A 22 8.82 -10.39 -10.89
N ARG A 23 8.89 -10.03 -12.17
CA ARG A 23 10.15 -9.76 -12.89
C ARG A 23 11.09 -8.83 -12.11
N GLN A 24 10.56 -7.76 -11.51
CA GLN A 24 11.39 -6.79 -10.78
C GLN A 24 11.99 -7.40 -9.50
N VAL A 25 11.28 -8.31 -8.82
CA VAL A 25 11.80 -9.01 -7.65
C VAL A 25 12.93 -9.95 -8.06
N ARG A 26 12.76 -10.69 -9.16
CA ARG A 26 13.80 -11.56 -9.71
C ARG A 26 15.08 -10.79 -10.07
N ALA A 27 14.95 -9.55 -10.53
CA ALA A 27 16.09 -8.71 -10.88
C ALA A 27 16.88 -8.19 -9.66
N THR A 28 16.25 -8.10 -8.48
CA THR A 28 16.85 -7.50 -7.28
C THR A 28 17.15 -8.50 -6.16
N ALA A 29 16.61 -9.73 -6.24
CA ALA A 29 16.81 -10.78 -5.25
C ALA A 29 17.66 -11.94 -5.83
N PRO A 30 19.01 -11.85 -5.81
CA PRO A 30 19.89 -12.86 -6.40
C PRO A 30 19.93 -14.19 -5.62
N SER A 31 19.45 -14.20 -4.37
CA SER A 31 19.46 -15.34 -3.44
C SER A 31 18.19 -16.20 -3.48
N LEU A 32 17.33 -16.02 -4.47
CA LEU A 32 16.12 -16.83 -4.62
C LEU A 32 16.44 -18.25 -5.07
N GLU A 33 16.00 -19.23 -4.29
CA GLU A 33 16.13 -20.65 -4.62
C GLU A 33 14.78 -21.33 -4.75
N ARG A 34 14.71 -22.40 -5.54
CA ARG A 34 13.50 -23.23 -5.64
C ARG A 34 13.27 -23.96 -4.33
N ALA A 35 12.06 -23.86 -3.80
CA ALA A 35 11.61 -24.50 -2.57
C ALA A 35 10.80 -25.78 -2.89
N GLY A 36 11.35 -26.66 -3.73
CA GLY A 36 10.72 -27.92 -4.12
C GLY A 36 10.52 -28.09 -5.64
N PRO A 37 9.91 -29.21 -6.07
CA PRO A 37 9.54 -29.42 -7.46
C PRO A 37 8.41 -28.47 -7.90
N PRO A 38 8.17 -28.31 -9.21
CA PRO A 38 6.94 -27.69 -9.69
C PRO A 38 5.71 -28.38 -9.11
N PHE A 39 4.66 -27.61 -8.88
CA PHE A 39 3.38 -28.11 -8.38
C PHE A 39 2.23 -27.66 -9.28
N THR A 40 1.14 -28.42 -9.26
CA THR A 40 -0.06 -28.13 -10.04
C THR A 40 -1.04 -27.32 -9.22
N VAL A 41 -1.58 -26.27 -9.84
CA VAL A 41 -2.61 -25.41 -9.25
C VAL A 41 -3.90 -25.62 -10.02
N THR A 42 -4.92 -26.13 -9.34
CA THR A 42 -6.24 -26.39 -9.93
C THR A 42 -7.26 -25.43 -9.36
N PHE A 43 -8.00 -24.75 -10.22
CA PHE A 43 -9.13 -23.88 -9.86
C PHE A 43 -10.13 -23.86 -11.02
N GLY A 44 -11.36 -24.31 -10.76
CA GLY A 44 -12.32 -24.62 -11.82
C GLY A 44 -11.80 -25.73 -12.73
N ASP A 45 -12.00 -25.54 -14.04
CA ASP A 45 -11.55 -26.47 -15.06
C ASP A 45 -10.09 -26.21 -15.51
N ARG A 46 -9.39 -25.27 -14.85
CA ARG A 46 -8.00 -24.91 -15.17
C ARG A 46 -7.02 -25.67 -14.29
N SER A 47 -5.90 -26.03 -14.89
CA SER A 47 -4.77 -26.66 -14.23
C SER A 47 -3.49 -26.01 -14.76
N GLU A 48 -2.81 -25.26 -13.90
CA GLU A 48 -1.61 -24.50 -14.25
C GLU A 48 -0.40 -25.04 -13.47
N THR A 49 0.80 -24.92 -14.03
CA THR A 49 2.03 -25.31 -13.32
C THR A 49 2.67 -24.09 -12.67
N ALA A 50 3.05 -24.24 -11.40
CA ALA A 50 3.67 -23.19 -10.60
C ALA A 50 5.01 -23.67 -10.02
N TRP A 51 5.87 -22.71 -9.68
CA TRP A 51 7.11 -22.97 -8.92
C TRP A 51 7.12 -22.14 -7.66
N LEU A 52 7.56 -22.78 -6.58
CA LEU A 52 7.75 -22.11 -5.30
C LEU A 52 9.22 -21.72 -5.17
N TYR A 53 9.47 -20.46 -4.83
CA TYR A 53 10.78 -19.94 -4.51
C TYR A 53 10.80 -19.44 -3.06
N ARG A 54 11.98 -19.39 -2.46
CA ARG A 54 12.21 -18.74 -1.16
C ARG A 54 13.49 -17.94 -1.21
N GLU A 55 13.55 -16.89 -0.41
CA GLU A 55 14.80 -16.18 -0.15
C GLU A 55 15.60 -16.95 0.90
N GLN A 56 16.88 -17.25 0.64
CA GLN A 56 17.75 -17.75 1.70
C GLN A 56 18.05 -16.63 2.69
N VAL A 57 17.27 -16.55 3.77
CA VAL A 57 17.59 -15.69 4.90
C VAL A 57 18.50 -16.49 5.84
N GLY A 58 19.73 -16.00 6.05
CA GLY A 58 20.64 -16.56 7.06
C GLY A 58 19.94 -16.62 8.41
N ALA A 59 20.22 -17.64 9.23
CA ALA A 59 19.48 -17.95 10.45
C ALA A 59 19.29 -16.74 11.40
N ALA A 60 18.21 -15.98 11.25
CA ALA A 60 17.85 -14.85 12.11
C ALA A 60 16.36 -14.47 11.95
N GLN A 61 15.60 -14.61 13.05
CA GLN A 61 14.44 -13.83 13.54
C GLN A 61 13.59 -13.00 12.55
N GLY A 62 13.23 -13.54 11.39
CA GLY A 62 12.38 -12.86 10.39
C GLY A 62 11.22 -13.74 9.90
N PRO A 63 10.28 -13.16 9.15
CA PRO A 63 9.21 -13.92 8.52
C PRO A 63 9.78 -14.82 7.43
N GLN A 64 9.20 -15.99 7.24
CA GLN A 64 9.54 -16.85 6.11
C GLN A 64 8.91 -16.26 4.84
N VAL A 65 9.70 -15.99 3.82
CA VAL A 65 9.23 -15.36 2.58
C VAL A 65 9.29 -16.36 1.44
N PHE A 66 8.13 -16.61 0.84
CA PHE A 66 7.98 -17.46 -0.33
C PHE A 66 7.44 -16.66 -1.52
N PHE A 67 7.86 -17.05 -2.71
CA PHE A 67 7.40 -16.47 -3.95
C PHE A 67 6.80 -17.54 -4.85
N ILE A 68 5.66 -17.23 -5.45
CA ILE A 68 4.99 -18.10 -6.43
C ILE A 68 5.31 -17.58 -7.82
N GLU A 69 6.02 -18.40 -8.59
CA GLU A 69 6.30 -18.14 -9.98
C GLU A 69 5.23 -18.76 -10.89
N HIS A 70 4.80 -17.95 -11.85
CA HIS A 70 4.17 -18.39 -13.08
C HIS A 70 4.65 -17.45 -14.20
N PRO A 71 5.43 -17.92 -15.19
CA PRO A 71 6.06 -17.05 -16.19
C PRO A 71 5.05 -16.12 -16.86
N ASP A 72 3.93 -16.65 -17.34
CA ASP A 72 2.96 -15.85 -18.08
C ASP A 72 2.20 -14.84 -17.21
N PHE A 73 2.11 -15.04 -15.89
CA PHE A 73 1.34 -14.16 -15.01
C PHE A 73 2.21 -13.12 -14.31
N PHE A 74 3.45 -13.45 -13.92
CA PHE A 74 4.26 -12.56 -13.07
C PHE A 74 5.57 -12.09 -13.70
N ASP A 75 6.06 -12.75 -14.76
CA ASP A 75 7.22 -12.27 -15.52
C ASP A 75 6.80 -11.23 -16.59
N ARG A 76 6.22 -10.11 -16.14
CA ARG A 76 5.73 -9.01 -16.99
C ARG A 76 6.41 -7.68 -16.67
N ALA A 77 6.20 -6.68 -17.54
CA ALA A 77 6.81 -5.36 -17.43
C ALA A 77 6.36 -4.61 -16.17
N GLY A 78 5.08 -4.70 -15.80
CA GLY A 78 4.54 -4.12 -14.58
C GLY A 78 3.82 -5.13 -13.69
N ILE A 79 3.37 -4.64 -12.52
CA ILE A 79 2.74 -5.46 -11.48
C ILE A 79 1.27 -5.72 -11.83
N TYR A 80 0.51 -4.65 -12.10
CA TYR A 80 -0.92 -4.69 -12.41
C TYR A 80 -1.25 -4.40 -13.87
N GLY A 81 -0.32 -3.77 -14.61
CA GLY A 81 -0.52 -3.29 -15.97
C GLY A 81 0.77 -2.74 -16.55
N ASP A 82 0.68 -2.14 -17.73
CA ASP A 82 1.77 -1.42 -18.40
C ASP A 82 1.27 -0.04 -18.91
N ASP A 83 2.01 0.59 -19.82
CA ASP A 83 1.67 1.90 -20.38
C ASP A 83 0.29 1.92 -21.08
N SER A 84 -0.29 0.76 -21.41
CA SER A 84 -1.62 0.63 -22.00
C SER A 84 -2.75 0.50 -20.97
N GLY A 85 -2.43 0.39 -19.68
CA GLY A 85 -3.38 0.25 -18.58
C GLY A 85 -3.28 -1.10 -17.88
N ASP A 86 -4.31 -1.43 -17.09
CA ASP A 86 -4.39 -2.68 -16.33
C ASP A 86 -4.39 -3.91 -17.24
N TYR A 87 -3.69 -4.97 -16.82
CA TYR A 87 -3.73 -6.23 -17.55
C TYR A 87 -5.15 -6.82 -17.53
N PRO A 88 -5.73 -7.19 -18.69
CA PRO A 88 -7.12 -7.66 -18.78
C PRO A 88 -7.35 -8.98 -18.04
N ASP A 89 -6.29 -9.77 -17.84
CA ASP A 89 -6.32 -11.05 -17.14
C ASP A 89 -5.99 -10.94 -15.65
N ASN A 90 -5.98 -9.73 -15.07
CA ASN A 90 -5.69 -9.51 -13.65
C ASN A 90 -6.52 -10.40 -12.71
N ALA A 91 -7.82 -10.55 -12.97
CA ALA A 91 -8.67 -11.44 -12.19
C ALA A 91 -8.12 -12.87 -12.17
N LEU A 92 -7.68 -13.38 -13.31
CA LEU A 92 -7.12 -14.73 -13.45
C LEU A 92 -5.76 -14.86 -12.76
N ARG A 93 -4.87 -13.88 -12.94
CA ARG A 93 -3.53 -13.85 -12.32
C ARG A 93 -3.62 -13.94 -10.80
N PHE A 94 -4.51 -13.16 -10.21
CA PHE A 94 -4.67 -13.08 -8.76
C PHE A 94 -5.51 -14.24 -8.20
N ALA A 95 -6.46 -14.78 -8.96
CA ALA A 95 -7.11 -16.04 -8.64
C ALA A 95 -6.12 -17.20 -8.58
N PHE A 96 -5.29 -17.35 -9.62
CA PHE A 96 -4.21 -18.33 -9.64
C PHE A 96 -3.29 -18.16 -8.44
N PHE A 97 -2.86 -16.93 -8.12
CA PHE A 97 -2.01 -16.67 -6.97
C PHE A 97 -2.64 -17.14 -5.66
N CYS A 98 -3.92 -16.81 -5.43
CA CYS A 98 -4.64 -17.24 -4.23
C CYS A 98 -4.74 -18.76 -4.14
N ALA A 99 -5.12 -19.42 -5.24
CA ALA A 99 -5.21 -20.88 -5.30
C ALA A 99 -3.84 -21.53 -5.07
N ALA A 100 -2.80 -21.04 -5.72
CA ALA A 100 -1.43 -21.54 -5.58
C ALA A 100 -0.91 -21.41 -4.14
N ALA A 101 -1.15 -20.27 -3.48
CA ALA A 101 -0.77 -20.05 -2.09
C ALA A 101 -1.48 -21.02 -1.13
N LEU A 102 -2.76 -21.29 -1.36
CA LEU A 102 -3.51 -22.28 -0.59
C LEU A 102 -3.05 -23.72 -0.90
N THR A 103 -2.66 -24.03 -2.13
CA THR A 103 -2.12 -25.35 -2.50
C THR A 103 -0.82 -25.66 -1.77
N VAL A 104 0.11 -24.70 -1.66
CA VAL A 104 1.40 -24.92 -0.98
C VAL A 104 1.36 -24.72 0.53
N LEU A 105 0.23 -24.24 1.08
CA LEU A 105 0.07 -23.99 2.51
C LEU A 105 0.53 -25.16 3.41
N PRO A 106 0.18 -26.43 3.15
CA PRO A 106 0.64 -27.55 3.98
C PRO A 106 2.16 -27.74 4.01
N GLN A 107 2.85 -27.32 2.94
CA GLN A 107 4.31 -27.40 2.84
C GLN A 107 5.00 -26.24 3.58
N ILE A 108 4.47 -25.03 3.47
CA ILE A 108 5.18 -23.82 3.92
C ILE A 108 4.76 -23.33 5.31
N ALA A 109 3.54 -23.64 5.74
CA ALA A 109 3.00 -23.19 7.03
C ALA A 109 1.98 -24.21 7.61
N PRO A 110 2.40 -25.46 7.89
CA PRO A 110 1.50 -26.51 8.39
C PRO A 110 0.88 -26.22 9.76
N GLU A 111 1.44 -25.28 10.52
CA GLU A 111 0.94 -24.86 11.83
C GLU A 111 0.10 -23.57 11.78
N ALA A 112 -0.12 -23.02 10.59
CA ALA A 112 -0.88 -21.79 10.42
C ALA A 112 -2.28 -21.90 11.05
N ARG A 113 -2.69 -20.79 11.67
CA ARG A 113 -4.02 -20.61 12.28
C ARG A 113 -4.81 -19.47 11.65
N VAL A 114 -4.12 -18.53 11.00
CA VAL A 114 -4.72 -17.36 10.37
C VAL A 114 -4.18 -17.23 8.95
N LEU A 115 -5.09 -17.06 7.98
CA LEU A 115 -4.80 -16.58 6.64
C LEU A 115 -5.05 -15.07 6.62
N HIS A 116 -4.02 -14.27 6.40
CA HIS A 116 -4.14 -12.82 6.29
C HIS A 116 -4.03 -12.39 4.83
N ALA A 117 -5.17 -12.08 4.22
CA ALA A 117 -5.28 -11.54 2.88
C ALA A 117 -5.21 -9.99 2.91
N HIS A 118 -4.63 -9.40 1.88
CA HIS A 118 -4.45 -7.98 1.67
C HIS A 118 -5.07 -7.54 0.32
N ASP A 119 -6.05 -6.64 0.40
CA ASP A 119 -6.81 -6.03 -0.70
C ASP A 119 -7.48 -7.02 -1.68
N TRP A 120 -8.10 -6.47 -2.73
CA TRP A 120 -8.82 -7.25 -3.73
C TRP A 120 -7.93 -8.31 -4.43
N HIS A 121 -6.62 -8.05 -4.57
CA HIS A 121 -5.66 -8.99 -5.16
C HIS A 121 -5.63 -10.35 -4.46
N THR A 122 -5.94 -10.38 -3.16
CA THR A 122 -6.02 -11.63 -2.39
C THR A 122 -7.41 -11.86 -1.79
N GLY A 123 -8.40 -11.08 -2.20
CA GLY A 123 -9.79 -11.22 -1.78
C GLY A 123 -10.40 -12.58 -2.15
N LEU A 124 -9.86 -13.27 -3.16
CA LEU A 124 -10.26 -14.64 -3.50
C LEU A 124 -9.68 -15.71 -2.57
N ALA A 125 -8.63 -15.42 -1.80
CA ALA A 125 -8.04 -16.38 -0.87
C ALA A 125 -9.06 -16.86 0.19
N PRO A 126 -9.80 -16.00 0.93
CA PRO A 126 -10.85 -16.46 1.84
C PRO A 126 -12.01 -17.16 1.09
N VAL A 127 -12.33 -16.75 -0.13
CA VAL A 127 -13.38 -17.40 -0.94
C VAL A 127 -12.96 -18.83 -1.26
N TYR A 128 -11.76 -19.05 -1.82
CA TYR A 128 -11.25 -20.38 -2.14
C TYR A 128 -11.03 -21.24 -0.90
N LEU A 129 -10.59 -20.65 0.21
CA LEU A 129 -10.48 -21.33 1.50
C LEU A 129 -11.79 -21.98 1.95
N ARG A 130 -12.93 -21.31 1.69
CA ARG A 130 -14.27 -21.75 2.10
C ARG A 130 -15.06 -22.50 1.01
N THR A 131 -14.52 -22.59 -0.20
CA THR A 131 -15.16 -23.25 -1.34
C THR A 131 -14.30 -24.41 -1.84
N VAL A 132 -13.28 -24.10 -2.65
CA VAL A 132 -12.38 -25.07 -3.29
C VAL A 132 -11.61 -25.91 -2.28
N PHE A 133 -11.14 -25.32 -1.19
CA PHE A 133 -10.31 -25.99 -0.17
C PHE A 133 -11.08 -26.37 1.10
N ALA A 134 -12.40 -26.22 1.14
CA ALA A 134 -13.21 -26.47 2.35
C ALA A 134 -13.14 -27.92 2.86
N GLY A 135 -12.80 -28.85 1.98
CA GLY A 135 -12.60 -30.28 2.27
C GLY A 135 -11.34 -30.56 3.09
N GLU A 136 -10.31 -29.71 2.97
CA GLU A 136 -8.98 -29.97 3.51
C GLU A 136 -8.88 -29.67 5.01
N PRO A 137 -8.38 -30.60 5.86
CA PRO A 137 -8.36 -30.42 7.32
C PRO A 137 -7.57 -29.18 7.79
N LEU A 138 -6.44 -28.88 7.14
CA LEU A 138 -5.61 -27.70 7.47
C LEU A 138 -6.34 -26.39 7.14
N HIS A 139 -6.98 -26.33 5.96
CA HIS A 139 -7.66 -25.13 5.47
C HIS A 139 -8.92 -24.83 6.26
N ARG A 140 -9.68 -25.87 6.63
CA ARG A 140 -10.93 -25.73 7.41
C ARG A 140 -10.72 -25.06 8.76
N ARG A 141 -9.57 -25.29 9.41
CA ARG A 141 -9.27 -24.72 10.74
C ARG A 141 -8.70 -23.30 10.70
N LEU A 142 -8.38 -22.75 9.52
CA LEU A 142 -7.85 -21.39 9.41
C LEU A 142 -8.95 -20.36 9.63
N GLY A 143 -8.71 -19.43 10.56
CA GLY A 143 -9.36 -18.13 10.54
C GLY A 143 -8.83 -17.29 9.37
N SER A 144 -9.63 -16.39 8.83
CA SER A 144 -9.30 -15.57 7.68
C SER A 144 -9.53 -14.10 7.98
N VAL A 145 -8.53 -13.28 7.69
CA VAL A 145 -8.56 -11.83 7.85
C VAL A 145 -8.33 -11.20 6.48
N LEU A 146 -9.15 -10.22 6.10
CA LEU A 146 -8.95 -9.43 4.89
C LEU A 146 -8.66 -7.98 5.28
N SER A 147 -7.42 -7.55 5.05
CA SER A 147 -7.02 -6.14 5.17
C SER A 147 -7.45 -5.35 3.94
N VAL A 148 -8.22 -4.28 4.14
CA VAL A 148 -8.60 -3.30 3.13
C VAL A 148 -7.76 -2.04 3.36
N HIS A 149 -6.72 -1.83 2.57
CA HIS A 149 -5.88 -0.63 2.67
C HIS A 149 -6.51 0.55 1.94
N ASN A 150 -7.28 0.28 0.88
CA ASN A 150 -7.98 1.30 0.13
C ASN A 150 -9.23 0.72 -0.56
N ALA A 151 -10.41 1.08 -0.07
CA ALA A 151 -11.67 0.60 -0.63
C ALA A 151 -12.00 1.18 -2.03
N GLY A 152 -11.23 2.17 -2.51
CA GLY A 152 -11.34 2.67 -3.87
C GLY A 152 -10.86 1.68 -4.95
N PHE A 153 -10.08 0.65 -4.57
CA PHE A 153 -9.61 -0.40 -5.48
C PHE A 153 -10.24 -1.75 -5.11
N GLN A 154 -11.21 -2.19 -5.90
CA GLN A 154 -12.09 -3.30 -5.51
C GLN A 154 -12.00 -4.54 -6.41
N GLY A 155 -11.28 -4.46 -7.54
CA GLY A 155 -11.21 -5.53 -8.53
C GLY A 155 -12.56 -5.79 -9.19
N HIS A 156 -13.01 -4.84 -10.04
CA HIS A 156 -14.25 -4.98 -10.81
C HIS A 156 -14.00 -5.66 -12.16
N PHE A 157 -14.74 -6.73 -12.45
CA PHE A 157 -14.58 -7.52 -13.66
C PHE A 157 -15.94 -7.86 -14.30
N PRO A 158 -15.99 -8.27 -15.59
CA PRO A 158 -17.22 -8.77 -16.20
C PRO A 158 -17.82 -9.96 -15.43
N SER A 159 -19.14 -10.14 -15.50
CA SER A 159 -19.88 -11.17 -14.74
C SER A 159 -19.38 -12.61 -15.00
N GLU A 160 -19.01 -12.91 -16.25
CA GLU A 160 -18.49 -14.20 -16.72
C GLU A 160 -17.15 -14.57 -16.07
N THR A 161 -16.48 -13.60 -15.43
CA THR A 161 -15.23 -13.84 -14.71
C THR A 161 -15.45 -14.81 -13.55
N VAL A 162 -16.60 -14.81 -12.87
CA VAL A 162 -16.88 -15.76 -11.77
C VAL A 162 -16.70 -17.21 -12.23
N ALA A 163 -17.30 -17.57 -13.37
CA ALA A 163 -17.16 -18.91 -13.95
C ALA A 163 -15.72 -19.17 -14.45
N ALA A 164 -15.09 -18.18 -15.09
CA ALA A 164 -13.72 -18.30 -15.59
C ALA A 164 -12.68 -18.55 -14.47
N LEU A 165 -12.98 -18.11 -13.25
CA LEU A 165 -12.17 -18.34 -12.05
C LEU A 165 -12.51 -19.63 -11.30
N GLY A 166 -13.39 -20.46 -11.87
CA GLY A 166 -13.76 -21.75 -11.27
C GLY A 166 -14.63 -21.64 -10.03
N LEU A 167 -15.28 -20.51 -9.82
CA LEU A 167 -16.17 -20.30 -8.68
C LEU A 167 -17.58 -20.82 -9.00
N PRO A 168 -18.29 -21.38 -8.01
CA PRO A 168 -19.69 -21.77 -8.17
C PRO A 168 -20.55 -20.60 -8.67
N ALA A 169 -21.40 -20.86 -9.67
CA ALA A 169 -22.20 -19.84 -10.34
C ALA A 169 -23.20 -19.14 -9.40
N ASP A 170 -23.66 -19.83 -8.36
CA ASP A 170 -24.56 -19.29 -7.33
C ASP A 170 -23.90 -18.21 -6.47
N LEU A 171 -22.57 -18.09 -6.48
CA LEU A 171 -21.86 -16.98 -5.83
C LEU A 171 -21.98 -15.67 -6.61
N TYR A 172 -22.40 -15.67 -7.87
CA TYR A 172 -22.72 -14.44 -8.59
C TYR A 172 -24.13 -13.95 -8.22
N ASN A 173 -24.23 -13.34 -7.04
CA ASN A 173 -25.46 -12.76 -6.52
C ASN A 173 -25.18 -11.46 -5.75
N PRO A 174 -26.20 -10.62 -5.50
CA PRO A 174 -26.02 -9.30 -4.86
C PRO A 174 -25.45 -9.35 -3.43
N ARG A 175 -25.41 -10.51 -2.77
CA ARG A 175 -24.79 -10.64 -1.44
C ARG A 175 -23.29 -10.88 -1.52
N VAL A 176 -22.80 -11.52 -2.57
CA VAL A 176 -21.42 -12.01 -2.66
C VAL A 176 -20.62 -11.23 -3.70
N PHE A 177 -20.72 -11.57 -5.00
CA PHE A 177 -19.88 -10.99 -6.04
C PHE A 177 -20.56 -9.94 -6.91
N GLU A 178 -21.88 -9.99 -7.10
CA GLU A 178 -22.56 -9.09 -8.03
C GLU A 178 -22.52 -7.65 -7.52
N TRP A 179 -22.16 -6.73 -8.42
CA TRP A 179 -22.04 -5.30 -8.16
C TRP A 179 -22.31 -4.51 -9.45
N TYR A 180 -23.54 -4.02 -9.61
CA TYR A 180 -23.99 -3.26 -10.79
C TYR A 180 -23.68 -3.96 -12.12
N GLY A 181 -23.99 -5.25 -12.21
CA GLY A 181 -23.76 -6.08 -13.41
C GLY A 181 -22.30 -6.52 -13.60
N ARG A 182 -21.43 -6.23 -12.64
CA ARG A 182 -20.02 -6.65 -12.64
C ARG A 182 -19.73 -7.57 -11.46
N MET A 183 -18.65 -8.33 -11.54
CA MET A 183 -18.05 -9.03 -10.41
C MET A 183 -17.22 -8.05 -9.59
N ASN A 184 -17.31 -8.11 -8.26
CA ASN A 184 -16.49 -7.34 -7.33
C ASN A 184 -15.72 -8.28 -6.39
N ILE A 185 -14.42 -8.44 -6.62
CA ILE A 185 -13.59 -9.39 -5.88
C ILE A 185 -13.49 -9.00 -4.39
N LEU A 186 -13.31 -7.71 -4.09
CA LEU A 186 -13.21 -7.25 -2.70
C LEU A 186 -14.48 -7.57 -1.91
N LYS A 187 -15.66 -7.32 -2.50
CA LYS A 187 -16.96 -7.67 -1.91
C LYS A 187 -17.09 -9.16 -1.62
N GLY A 188 -16.66 -10.00 -2.56
CA GLY A 188 -16.62 -11.46 -2.36
C GLY A 188 -15.69 -11.84 -1.21
N GLY A 189 -14.48 -11.29 -1.18
CA GLY A 189 -13.53 -11.52 -0.09
C GLY A 189 -14.06 -11.11 1.28
N LEU A 190 -14.68 -9.92 1.38
CA LEU A 190 -15.32 -9.44 2.60
C LEU A 190 -16.45 -10.36 3.07
N THR A 191 -17.16 -10.99 2.14
CA THR A 191 -18.27 -11.91 2.48
C THR A 191 -17.77 -13.21 3.11
N PHE A 192 -16.59 -13.68 2.72
CA PHE A 192 -16.02 -14.96 3.19
C PHE A 192 -14.96 -14.82 4.29
N ALA A 193 -14.33 -13.66 4.45
CA ALA A 193 -13.32 -13.43 5.47
C ALA A 193 -13.95 -13.38 6.87
N ASP A 194 -13.37 -14.03 7.88
CA ASP A 194 -13.89 -14.02 9.26
C ASP A 194 -13.79 -12.62 9.90
N LEU A 195 -12.74 -11.86 9.57
CA LEU A 195 -12.59 -10.45 9.96
C LEU A 195 -12.15 -9.60 8.76
N ALA A 196 -12.58 -8.35 8.76
CA ALA A 196 -12.05 -7.31 7.89
C ALA A 196 -11.25 -6.31 8.72
N VAL A 197 -10.00 -6.05 8.34
CA VAL A 197 -9.17 -5.04 8.99
C VAL A 197 -8.96 -3.88 8.03
N THR A 198 -8.89 -2.67 8.55
CA THR A 198 -8.42 -1.53 7.77
C THR A 198 -7.38 -0.72 8.53
N VAL A 199 -6.75 0.23 7.85
CA VAL A 199 -5.46 0.81 8.23
C VAL A 199 -5.54 1.97 9.23
N SER A 200 -6.73 2.29 9.75
CA SER A 200 -6.90 3.19 10.89
C SER A 200 -8.30 3.07 11.54
N PRO A 201 -8.46 3.42 12.82
CA PRO A 201 -9.76 3.48 13.49
C PRO A 201 -10.76 4.45 12.85
N THR A 202 -10.31 5.64 12.43
CA THR A 202 -11.17 6.60 11.73
C THR A 202 -11.58 6.06 10.37
N HIS A 203 -10.65 5.48 9.61
CA HIS A 203 -10.95 4.91 8.31
C HIS A 203 -11.99 3.76 8.41
N ALA A 204 -11.92 2.93 9.45
CA ALA A 204 -12.95 1.91 9.70
C ALA A 204 -14.37 2.49 9.83
N ARG A 205 -14.50 3.69 10.41
CA ARG A 205 -15.79 4.40 10.51
C ARG A 205 -16.20 5.02 9.17
N GLU A 206 -15.24 5.57 8.42
CA GLU A 206 -15.49 6.15 7.10
C GLU A 206 -15.95 5.10 6.08
N LEU A 207 -15.46 3.86 6.16
CA LEU A 207 -15.93 2.75 5.33
C LEU A 207 -17.44 2.48 5.46
N LEU A 208 -18.07 2.91 6.56
CA LEU A 208 -19.51 2.77 6.80
C LEU A 208 -20.34 3.87 6.10
N THR A 209 -19.71 4.87 5.49
CA THR A 209 -20.41 5.94 4.76
C THR A 209 -20.34 5.71 3.25
N PRO A 210 -21.29 6.25 2.45
CA PRO A 210 -21.25 6.13 0.99
C PRO A 210 -19.95 6.63 0.37
N GLU A 211 -19.40 7.73 0.89
CA GLU A 211 -18.17 8.35 0.39
C GLU A 211 -16.93 7.52 0.70
N GLY A 212 -16.80 7.02 1.94
CA GLY A 212 -15.62 6.25 2.37
C GLY A 212 -15.69 4.77 2.00
N GLY A 213 -16.88 4.19 1.91
CA GLY A 213 -17.10 2.80 1.51
C GLY A 213 -16.97 2.55 0.00
N PHE A 214 -16.91 3.61 -0.82
CA PHE A 214 -16.86 3.52 -2.29
C PHE A 214 -17.92 2.57 -2.87
N GLY A 215 -19.15 2.68 -2.35
CA GLY A 215 -20.27 1.80 -2.69
C GLY A 215 -20.37 0.53 -1.83
N LEU A 216 -19.31 0.07 -1.19
CA LEU A 216 -19.35 -1.13 -0.33
C LEU A 216 -19.82 -0.84 1.10
N GLN A 217 -20.32 0.36 1.41
CA GLN A 217 -20.72 0.75 2.76
C GLN A 217 -21.71 -0.22 3.41
N GLU A 218 -22.69 -0.73 2.65
CA GLU A 218 -23.67 -1.70 3.16
C GLU A 218 -23.01 -3.03 3.54
N LYS A 219 -21.98 -3.44 2.79
CA LYS A 219 -21.21 -4.66 3.11
C LYS A 219 -20.39 -4.47 4.39
N PHE A 220 -19.80 -3.30 4.59
CA PHE A 220 -19.08 -3.01 5.85
C PHE A 220 -20.03 -2.89 7.04
N ILE A 221 -21.23 -2.31 6.86
CA ILE A 221 -22.27 -2.27 7.89
C ILE A 221 -22.73 -3.69 8.25
N GLU A 222 -22.93 -4.57 7.27
CA GLU A 222 -23.30 -5.98 7.49
C GLU A 222 -22.26 -6.74 8.33
N LEU A 223 -20.97 -6.44 8.15
CA LEU A 223 -19.90 -7.07 8.91
C LEU A 223 -19.86 -6.64 10.38
N GLY A 224 -20.41 -5.47 10.73
CA GLY A 224 -20.55 -5.02 12.12
C GLY A 224 -19.22 -5.00 12.90
N ASP A 225 -19.17 -5.72 14.00
CA ASP A 225 -17.99 -5.84 14.88
C ASP A 225 -16.81 -6.59 14.25
N ARG A 226 -17.01 -7.19 13.07
CA ARG A 226 -15.95 -7.85 12.29
C ARG A 226 -15.12 -6.88 11.46
N VAL A 227 -15.44 -5.59 11.44
CA VAL A 227 -14.62 -4.53 10.80
C VAL A 227 -13.80 -3.81 11.87
N VAL A 228 -12.47 -3.92 11.81
CA VAL A 228 -11.56 -3.35 12.80
C VAL A 228 -10.55 -2.42 12.14
N GLY A 229 -10.45 -1.19 12.64
CA GLY A 229 -9.38 -0.27 12.25
C GLY A 229 -8.14 -0.44 13.11
N ILE A 230 -7.02 -0.80 12.51
CA ILE A 230 -5.71 -0.91 13.15
C ILE A 230 -4.77 0.07 12.47
N LEU A 231 -4.30 1.06 13.22
CA LEU A 231 -3.40 2.09 12.70
C LEU A 231 -2.10 1.45 12.20
N ASN A 232 -1.67 1.78 10.98
CA ASN A 232 -0.36 1.34 10.50
C ASN A 232 0.76 1.96 11.34
N GLY A 233 1.92 1.30 11.31
CA GLY A 233 3.17 1.84 11.85
C GLY A 233 4.18 2.19 10.75
N ILE A 234 5.21 2.94 11.15
CA ILE A 234 6.41 3.18 10.35
C ILE A 234 7.59 2.40 10.92
N ASP A 235 8.57 2.08 10.08
CA ASP A 235 9.85 1.54 10.54
C ASP A 235 10.66 2.66 11.22
N ALA A 236 10.63 2.67 12.56
CA ALA A 236 11.28 3.70 13.36
C ALA A 236 12.81 3.62 13.37
N LEU A 237 13.42 2.55 12.84
CA LEU A 237 14.85 2.46 12.64
C LEU A 237 15.26 3.08 11.31
N ALA A 238 14.48 2.82 10.25
CA ALA A 238 14.68 3.47 8.96
C ALA A 238 14.40 4.98 9.04
N TRP A 239 13.31 5.37 9.71
CA TRP A 239 12.88 6.76 9.85
C TRP A 239 13.31 7.32 11.21
N ASN A 240 14.60 7.65 11.33
CA ASN A 240 15.18 8.15 12.58
C ASN A 240 16.16 9.31 12.35
N PRO A 241 15.78 10.57 12.62
CA PRO A 241 16.68 11.71 12.38
C PRO A 241 18.00 11.65 13.16
N GLY A 242 18.07 10.86 14.24
CA GLY A 242 19.29 10.67 15.03
C GLY A 242 20.35 9.79 14.38
N THR A 243 19.97 8.92 13.43
CA THR A 243 20.86 7.94 12.80
C THR A 243 20.70 7.86 11.28
N ASP A 244 19.81 8.65 10.69
CA ASP A 244 19.48 8.62 9.28
C ASP A 244 20.66 9.06 8.40
N PRO A 245 21.19 8.19 7.53
CA PRO A 245 22.32 8.51 6.67
C PRO A 245 21.92 9.36 5.45
N HIS A 246 20.61 9.53 5.19
CA HIS A 246 20.10 10.23 4.02
C HIS A 246 19.96 11.75 4.22
N ILE A 247 20.18 12.25 5.43
CA ILE A 247 19.97 13.67 5.76
C ILE A 247 21.30 14.38 5.99
N THR A 248 21.35 15.67 5.68
CA THR A 248 22.57 16.48 5.78
C THR A 248 23.20 16.47 7.17
N ALA A 249 22.37 16.38 8.21
CA ALA A 249 22.82 16.40 9.59
C ALA A 249 21.82 15.70 10.50
N ASN A 250 22.31 14.77 11.32
CA ASN A 250 21.48 14.15 12.34
C ASN A 250 21.11 15.12 13.46
N TYR A 251 19.97 14.85 14.09
CA TYR A 251 19.43 15.62 15.21
C TYR A 251 18.54 14.75 16.10
N SER A 252 18.21 15.25 17.28
CA SER A 252 17.32 14.59 18.24
C SER A 252 16.26 15.55 18.76
N ILE A 253 15.36 15.05 19.62
CA ILE A 253 14.38 15.88 20.32
C ILE A 253 15.03 16.90 21.25
N ASP A 254 16.24 16.63 21.74
CA ASP A 254 16.98 17.49 22.66
C ASP A 254 17.84 18.54 21.96
N ASP A 255 18.24 18.30 20.69
CA ASP A 255 19.01 19.25 19.87
C ASP A 255 18.56 19.27 18.40
N LEU A 256 17.85 20.34 18.04
CA LEU A 256 17.35 20.60 16.69
C LEU A 256 18.35 21.37 15.80
N ALA A 257 19.60 21.57 16.21
CA ALA A 257 20.60 22.25 15.38
C ALA A 257 20.81 21.53 14.04
N GLY A 258 20.76 20.19 14.01
CA GLY A 258 20.82 19.43 12.77
C GLY A 258 19.65 19.71 11.83
N LYS A 259 18.42 19.86 12.35
CA LYS A 259 17.24 20.21 11.54
C LYS A 259 17.42 21.55 10.81
N ARG A 260 17.98 22.56 11.49
CA ARG A 260 18.30 23.86 10.87
C ARG A 260 19.32 23.73 9.73
N ARG A 261 20.33 22.85 9.87
CA ARG A 261 21.29 22.56 8.81
C ARG A 261 20.63 21.85 7.63
N CYS A 262 19.74 20.88 7.90
CA CYS A 262 18.94 20.23 6.87
C CYS A 262 18.07 21.22 6.10
N LYS A 263 17.41 22.17 6.78
CA LYS A 263 16.63 23.23 6.13
C LYS A 263 17.47 24.09 5.19
N ALA A 264 18.61 24.57 5.67
CA ALA A 264 19.51 25.40 4.85
C ALA A 264 20.03 24.64 3.62
N ALA A 265 20.39 23.37 3.78
CA ALA A 265 20.83 22.52 2.69
C ALA A 265 19.70 22.26 1.69
N LEU A 266 18.47 22.06 2.16
CA LEU A 266 17.29 21.85 1.32
C LEU A 266 16.96 23.11 0.51
N GLN A 267 16.95 24.30 1.15
CA GLN A 267 16.79 25.59 0.46
C GLN A 267 17.85 25.77 -0.62
N GLN A 268 19.12 25.52 -0.29
CA GLN A 268 20.22 25.62 -1.24
C GLN A 268 20.08 24.64 -2.42
N ALA A 269 19.75 23.38 -2.14
CA ALA A 269 19.62 22.33 -3.16
C ALA A 269 18.53 22.64 -4.18
N TYR A 270 17.44 23.28 -3.74
CA TYR A 270 16.30 23.63 -4.59
C TYR A 270 16.32 25.10 -5.08
N GLY A 271 17.41 25.84 -4.85
CA GLY A 271 17.56 27.22 -5.32
C GLY A 271 16.62 28.22 -4.65
N LEU A 272 16.06 27.88 -3.48
CA LEU A 272 15.18 28.76 -2.71
C LEU A 272 16.00 29.80 -1.94
N SER A 273 15.39 30.94 -1.63
CA SER A 273 16.03 31.97 -0.81
C SER A 273 16.38 31.42 0.57
N GLN A 274 17.67 31.43 0.91
CA GLN A 274 18.14 30.86 2.18
C GLN A 274 17.71 31.76 3.35
N GLY A 275 16.98 31.19 4.30
CA GLY A 275 16.43 31.94 5.41
C GLY A 275 15.92 31.04 6.51
N ALA A 276 16.45 31.22 7.73
CA ALA A 276 16.08 30.39 8.88
C ALA A 276 14.61 30.58 9.31
N HIS A 277 14.06 31.79 9.09
CA HIS A 277 12.74 32.19 9.58
C HIS A 277 11.61 32.00 8.58
N ALA A 278 11.89 31.93 7.27
CA ALA A 278 10.87 31.67 6.26
C ALA A 278 10.30 30.26 6.44
N PRO A 279 8.98 30.06 6.65
CA PRO A 279 8.42 28.73 6.81
C PRO A 279 8.58 27.91 5.53
N LEU A 280 9.12 26.69 5.64
CA LEU A 280 9.27 25.78 4.51
C LEU A 280 8.24 24.65 4.60
N PHE A 281 7.31 24.63 3.64
CA PHE A 281 6.34 23.58 3.44
C PHE A 281 6.88 22.54 2.45
N GLY A 282 6.92 21.28 2.87
CA GLY A 282 7.10 20.15 1.96
C GLY A 282 5.75 19.52 1.62
N MET A 283 5.62 18.98 0.42
CA MET A 283 4.56 18.04 0.08
C MET A 283 5.20 16.83 -0.59
N SER A 284 5.00 15.64 -0.02
CA SER A 284 5.47 14.38 -0.60
C SER A 284 4.29 13.47 -0.89
N ALA A 285 3.89 13.36 -2.17
CA ALA A 285 2.71 12.61 -2.56
C ALA A 285 2.68 12.29 -4.07
N ARG A 286 1.84 11.33 -4.46
CA ARG A 286 1.42 11.23 -5.87
C ARG A 286 0.68 12.51 -6.27
N LEU A 287 1.03 13.09 -7.41
CA LEU A 287 0.43 14.32 -7.92
C LEU A 287 -0.88 14.00 -8.66
N VAL A 288 -1.93 13.75 -7.89
CA VAL A 288 -3.28 13.41 -8.37
C VAL A 288 -4.33 14.20 -7.60
N SER A 289 -5.54 14.33 -8.14
CA SER A 289 -6.62 15.13 -7.50
C SER A 289 -6.94 14.68 -6.07
N GLN A 290 -6.89 13.37 -5.82
CA GLN A 290 -7.08 12.77 -4.49
C GLN A 290 -6.16 13.36 -3.41
N LYS A 291 -4.96 13.83 -3.78
CA LYS A 291 -3.99 14.43 -2.86
C LYS A 291 -4.19 15.93 -2.63
N GLY A 292 -5.28 16.50 -3.17
CA GLY A 292 -5.71 17.87 -2.88
C GLY A 292 -4.94 18.95 -3.63
N LEU A 293 -4.26 18.62 -4.73
CA LEU A 293 -3.47 19.59 -5.51
C LEU A 293 -4.34 20.72 -6.07
N ASP A 294 -5.61 20.45 -6.38
CA ASP A 294 -6.56 21.48 -6.82
C ASP A 294 -6.78 22.56 -5.75
N ILE A 295 -6.72 22.19 -4.46
CA ILE A 295 -6.84 23.13 -3.33
C ILE A 295 -5.59 23.99 -3.24
N VAL A 296 -4.41 23.37 -3.39
CA VAL A 296 -3.11 24.06 -3.35
C VAL A 296 -3.00 25.07 -4.48
N LEU A 297 -3.27 24.64 -5.71
CA LEU A 297 -3.17 25.48 -6.91
C LEU A 297 -4.26 26.55 -6.99
N GLY A 298 -5.40 26.34 -6.34
CA GLY A 298 -6.48 27.32 -6.24
C GLY A 298 -6.32 28.35 -5.13
N ALA A 299 -5.33 28.19 -4.24
CA ALA A 299 -5.12 29.07 -3.08
C ALA A 299 -4.03 30.11 -3.35
N ASP A 300 -4.21 31.33 -2.82
CA ASP A 300 -3.17 32.38 -2.83
C ASP A 300 -2.14 32.16 -1.70
N LEU A 301 -1.41 31.04 -1.80
CA LEU A 301 -0.43 30.63 -0.79
C LEU A 301 0.77 31.59 -0.71
N LEU A 302 1.12 32.23 -1.82
CA LEU A 302 2.29 33.09 -1.92
C LEU A 302 2.00 34.55 -1.58
N GLY A 303 0.80 35.06 -1.86
CA GLY A 303 0.41 36.45 -1.55
C GLY A 303 0.17 36.71 -0.07
N THR A 304 0.02 35.65 0.74
CA THR A 304 -0.38 35.75 2.16
C THR A 304 0.76 35.53 3.16
N SER A 305 1.98 35.20 2.71
CA SER A 305 3.12 34.93 3.58
C SER A 305 4.45 34.95 2.82
N ASP A 306 5.58 34.89 3.54
CA ASP A 306 6.92 34.64 2.97
C ASP A 306 7.27 33.14 2.91
N ALA A 307 6.27 32.26 2.95
CA ALA A 307 6.47 30.82 2.96
C ALA A 307 7.10 30.30 1.65
N GLN A 308 7.80 29.18 1.78
CA GLN A 308 8.42 28.44 0.70
C GLN A 308 7.77 27.07 0.56
N PHE A 309 7.76 26.52 -0.64
CA PHE A 309 7.08 25.27 -0.97
C PHE A 309 7.98 24.37 -1.82
N ILE A 310 8.09 23.10 -1.43
CA ILE A 310 8.72 22.05 -2.23
C ILE A 310 7.69 20.95 -2.47
N PHE A 311 7.38 20.69 -3.74
CA PHE A 311 6.49 19.62 -4.16
C PHE A 311 7.31 18.44 -4.69
N LEU A 312 7.27 17.31 -4.00
CA LEU A 312 7.98 16.08 -4.32
C LEU A 312 7.00 14.98 -4.71
N GLY A 313 7.10 14.49 -5.95
CA GLY A 313 6.40 13.30 -6.42
C GLY A 313 5.93 13.38 -7.87
N SER A 314 5.37 12.28 -8.38
CA SER A 314 4.92 12.15 -9.76
C SER A 314 3.44 11.82 -9.85
N GLY A 315 2.83 12.02 -11.02
CA GLY A 315 1.39 11.83 -11.21
C GLY A 315 0.88 12.37 -12.54
N GLU A 316 -0.30 12.98 -12.52
CA GLU A 316 -0.98 13.44 -13.74
C GLU A 316 -0.25 14.63 -14.37
N HIS A 317 -0.15 14.62 -15.71
CA HIS A 317 0.56 15.64 -16.48
C HIS A 317 0.07 17.07 -16.21
N ARG A 318 -1.23 17.26 -15.96
CA ARG A 318 -1.80 18.58 -15.64
C ARG A 318 -1.21 19.19 -14.36
N TYR A 319 -0.91 18.38 -13.35
CA TYR A 319 -0.30 18.87 -12.11
C TYR A 319 1.19 19.12 -12.29
N HIS A 320 1.87 18.34 -13.14
CA HIS A 320 3.26 18.63 -13.52
C HIS A 320 3.37 20.00 -14.18
N ALA A 321 2.52 20.26 -15.18
CA ALA A 321 2.49 21.53 -15.89
C ALA A 321 2.21 22.71 -14.93
N ALA A 322 1.13 22.63 -14.16
CA ALA A 322 0.72 23.71 -13.26
C ALA A 322 1.75 24.01 -12.16
N LEU A 323 2.36 22.99 -11.56
CA LEU A 323 3.40 23.19 -10.54
C LEU A 323 4.70 23.71 -11.15
N THR A 324 5.05 23.31 -12.38
CA THR A 324 6.21 23.85 -13.10
C THR A 324 6.02 25.33 -13.40
N GLU A 325 4.84 25.74 -13.87
CA GLU A 325 4.50 27.15 -14.09
C GLU A 325 4.57 27.96 -12.79
N LEU A 326 4.03 27.42 -11.70
CA LEU A 326 4.08 28.06 -10.37
C LEU A 326 5.51 28.25 -9.88
N ALA A 327 6.37 27.23 -10.06
CA ALA A 327 7.80 27.29 -9.71
C ALA A 327 8.55 28.31 -10.57
N ALA A 328 8.32 28.32 -11.89
CA ALA A 328 8.95 29.27 -12.81
C ALA A 328 8.57 30.73 -12.51
N ALA A 329 7.33 30.97 -12.07
CA ALA A 329 6.88 32.29 -11.65
C ALA A 329 7.45 32.73 -10.29
N ASN A 330 7.89 31.79 -9.44
CA ASN A 330 8.32 32.06 -8.06
C ASN A 330 9.59 31.27 -7.66
N PRO A 331 10.70 31.38 -8.42
CA PRO A 331 11.84 30.46 -8.31
C PRO A 331 12.55 30.50 -6.95
N GLU A 332 12.48 31.61 -6.23
CA GLU A 332 13.08 31.74 -4.89
C GLU A 332 12.21 31.16 -3.76
N ARG A 333 10.97 30.75 -4.08
CA ARG A 333 9.96 30.33 -3.10
C ARG A 333 9.30 28.99 -3.39
N VAL A 334 9.30 28.54 -4.65
CA VAL A 334 8.64 27.30 -5.05
C VAL A 334 9.59 26.43 -5.86
N ALA A 335 9.72 25.18 -5.45
CA ALA A 335 10.44 24.15 -6.20
C ALA A 335 9.60 22.89 -6.39
N VAL A 336 9.91 22.16 -7.45
CA VAL A 336 9.21 20.93 -7.84
C VAL A 336 10.25 19.85 -8.16
N GLU A 337 9.99 18.63 -7.70
CA GLU A 337 10.80 17.45 -7.97
C GLU A 337 9.88 16.29 -8.33
N PHE A 338 9.96 15.83 -9.58
CA PHE A 338 9.11 14.76 -10.08
C PHE A 338 9.71 13.36 -9.88
N ALA A 339 11.00 13.27 -9.55
CA ALA A 339 11.63 12.02 -9.15
C ALA A 339 11.33 11.74 -7.67
N PHE A 340 10.60 10.65 -7.41
CA PHE A 340 10.37 10.20 -6.04
C PHE A 340 11.39 9.12 -5.66
N THR A 341 12.18 9.37 -4.61
CA THR A 341 13.04 8.37 -3.97
C THR A 341 12.98 8.53 -2.46
N ASP A 342 13.21 7.45 -1.72
CA ASP A 342 13.27 7.49 -0.25
C ASP A 342 14.29 8.52 0.23
N HIS A 343 15.46 8.62 -0.42
CA HIS A 343 16.48 9.62 -0.09
C HIS A 343 15.95 11.07 -0.15
N LEU A 344 15.18 11.40 -1.19
CA LEU A 344 14.58 12.73 -1.34
C LEU A 344 13.48 12.99 -0.31
N GLU A 345 12.65 11.98 0.00
CA GLU A 345 11.63 12.10 1.05
C GLU A 345 12.27 12.32 2.43
N HIS A 346 13.33 11.58 2.77
CA HIS A 346 14.09 11.79 4.00
C HIS A 346 14.65 13.22 4.10
N GLY A 347 15.28 13.71 3.03
CA GLY A 347 15.82 15.06 2.96
C GLY A 347 14.73 16.14 3.13
N LEU A 348 13.61 15.98 2.43
CA LEU A 348 12.44 16.86 2.53
C LEU A 348 11.90 16.89 3.95
N LEU A 349 11.63 15.73 4.56
CA LEU A 349 11.08 15.64 5.91
C LEU A 349 12.07 16.14 6.97
N ALA A 350 13.38 16.04 6.75
CA ALA A 350 14.36 16.59 7.67
C ALA A 350 14.47 18.11 7.58
N GLY A 351 14.40 18.68 6.37
CA GLY A 351 14.59 20.11 6.15
C GLY A 351 13.32 20.96 6.23
N ALA A 352 12.14 20.41 5.94
CA ALA A 352 10.89 21.14 6.01
C ALA A 352 10.48 21.46 7.45
N ASP A 353 9.78 22.58 7.63
CA ASP A 353 9.14 22.93 8.90
C ASP A 353 7.75 22.30 8.99
N LEU A 354 7.01 22.32 7.87
CA LEU A 354 5.65 21.81 7.77
C LEU A 354 5.52 20.81 6.62
N LEU A 355 4.69 19.79 6.81
CA LEU A 355 4.31 18.86 5.75
C LEU A 355 2.85 19.12 5.35
N LEU A 356 2.62 19.55 4.12
CA LEU A 356 1.29 19.83 3.59
C LEU A 356 0.62 18.54 3.09
N MET A 357 -0.55 18.22 3.62
CA MET A 357 -1.32 17.00 3.28
C MET A 357 -2.82 17.31 3.08
N PRO A 358 -3.20 17.95 1.95
CA PRO A 358 -4.58 18.37 1.70
C PRO A 358 -5.45 17.25 1.09
N SER A 359 -5.06 15.99 1.28
CA SER A 359 -5.72 14.80 0.72
C SER A 359 -7.24 14.85 0.95
N LEU A 360 -8.02 14.57 -0.09
CA LEU A 360 -9.49 14.50 -0.01
C LEU A 360 -9.96 13.26 0.76
N TYR A 361 -9.17 12.20 0.72
CA TYR A 361 -9.30 11.00 1.51
C TYR A 361 -7.92 10.34 1.66
N GLU A 362 -7.61 9.82 2.85
CA GLU A 362 -6.32 9.23 3.18
C GLU A 362 -6.50 8.05 4.14
N PRO A 363 -6.49 6.79 3.68
CA PRO A 363 -6.85 5.64 4.51
C PRO A 363 -6.03 5.55 5.81
N CYS A 364 -4.72 5.82 5.72
CA CYS A 364 -3.84 5.90 6.88
C CYS A 364 -2.99 7.17 6.84
N GLY A 365 -2.24 7.36 5.76
CA GLY A 365 -1.13 8.29 5.73
C GLY A 365 0.06 7.72 6.52
N LEU A 366 1.19 7.50 5.86
CA LEU A 366 2.44 7.13 6.53
C LEU A 366 3.38 8.33 6.62
N THR A 367 3.28 9.24 5.65
CA THR A 367 4.11 10.44 5.53
C THR A 367 3.92 11.38 6.72
N GLN A 368 2.73 11.50 7.32
CA GLN A 368 2.55 12.30 8.54
C GLN A 368 3.27 11.70 9.74
N MET A 369 3.25 10.37 9.90
CA MET A 369 3.96 9.71 11.00
C MET A 369 5.47 9.88 10.85
N ARG A 370 5.98 9.79 9.61
CA ARG A 370 7.39 10.08 9.29
C ARG A 370 7.73 11.55 9.57
N ALA A 371 6.88 12.49 9.16
CA ALA A 371 7.07 13.91 9.41
C ALA A 371 7.11 14.23 10.92
N GLN A 372 6.15 13.71 11.69
CA GLN A 372 6.13 13.83 13.15
C GLN A 372 7.43 13.32 13.77
N ARG A 373 7.94 12.17 13.30
CA ARG A 373 9.20 11.59 13.75
C ARG A 373 10.42 12.47 13.45
N TYR A 374 10.36 13.27 12.38
CA TYR A 374 11.40 14.22 11.96
C TYR A 374 11.17 15.64 12.50
N GLY A 375 10.20 15.83 13.40
CA GLY A 375 9.85 17.15 13.94
C GLY A 375 9.32 18.11 12.87
N THR A 376 8.73 17.59 11.79
CA THR A 376 8.07 18.35 10.73
C THR A 376 6.57 18.29 10.96
N ILE A 377 5.96 19.46 11.11
CA ILE A 377 4.58 19.57 11.60
C ILE A 377 3.61 19.26 10.45
N PRO A 378 2.77 18.22 10.55
CA PRO A 378 1.77 17.96 9.51
C PRO A 378 0.68 19.03 9.52
N VAL A 379 0.41 19.62 8.36
CA VAL A 379 -0.75 20.47 8.07
C VAL A 379 -1.66 19.67 7.15
N ALA A 380 -2.62 18.98 7.77
CA ALA A 380 -3.40 17.93 7.12
C ALA A 380 -4.89 18.23 7.12
N ARG A 381 -5.62 17.72 6.12
CA ARG A 381 -7.08 17.65 6.16
C ARG A 381 -7.51 16.59 7.18
N ARG A 382 -8.61 16.86 7.90
CA ARG A 382 -9.20 15.97 8.90
C ARG A 382 -9.95 14.78 8.26
N VAL A 383 -9.23 13.82 7.67
CA VAL A 383 -9.78 12.64 6.98
C VAL A 383 -8.96 11.39 7.28
N GLY A 384 -9.62 10.23 7.33
CA GLY A 384 -9.02 8.91 7.52
C GLY A 384 -7.96 8.88 8.62
N GLY A 385 -6.83 8.23 8.36
CA GLY A 385 -5.75 8.11 9.35
C GLY A 385 -4.94 9.39 9.60
N LEU A 386 -5.27 10.52 8.95
CA LEU A 386 -4.68 11.82 9.32
C LEU A 386 -5.34 12.42 10.56
N LEU A 387 -6.55 11.98 10.90
CA LEU A 387 -7.24 12.36 12.14
C LEU A 387 -6.75 11.55 13.35
N ASP A 388 -6.30 10.32 13.12
CA ASP A 388 -5.78 9.42 14.14
C ASP A 388 -4.34 9.79 14.53
#